data_AF-A0A2N5A379-F1
#
_entry.id   AF-A0A2N5A379-F1
#
_cell.length_a   1.000
_cell.length_b   1.000
_cell.length_c   1.000
_cell.angle_alpha   90.00
_cell.angle_beta   90.00
_cell.angle_gamma   90.00
#
_symmetry.space_group_name_H-M   'P 1'
#
loop_
_entity.id
_entity.type
_entity.pdbx_description
1 polymer ?
#
loop_
_entity_poly.entity_id
_entity_poly.type
_entity_poly.pdbx_seq_one_letter_code
_entity_poly.pdbx_strand_id
1 'polypeptide(L)'
;VVTVRELDDLLREDVRRELEQLHRALPVYAIDINDPFLSSRLFGTGWDDPQMAGYACWYNLQQIFSWLAAMGWNVILHTGVTTRSDLLQRFLLLAANHFPPATLNSWRFVWHWSPQASEAARQAAWRQQREVLRRLLPQPQLGIWHRFAPSDPGNDPLFHSPLLAEADFLACQA
;
A
#
# COMPACT_ATOMS: atom_id res chain seq x y z
N VAL A 1 -4.71 4.78 -13.33
CA VAL A 1 -4.72 3.98 -12.08
C VAL A 1 -6.09 3.33 -11.99
N VAL A 2 -6.17 2.07 -11.58
CA VAL A 2 -7.44 1.36 -11.39
C VAL A 2 -7.53 0.94 -9.94
N THR A 3 -8.61 1.31 -9.27
CA THR A 3 -8.83 0.96 -7.86
C THR A 3 -9.64 -0.32 -7.76
N VAL A 4 -9.14 -1.26 -6.96
CA VAL A 4 -9.88 -2.43 -6.46
C VAL A 4 -10.12 -2.25 -4.97
N ARG A 5 -11.12 -2.94 -4.42
CA ARG A 5 -11.50 -2.74 -3.02
C ARG A 5 -10.46 -3.34 -2.09
N GLU A 6 -10.21 -4.64 -2.22
CA GLU A 6 -9.32 -5.39 -1.35
C GLU A 6 -8.31 -6.20 -2.16
N LEU A 7 -7.18 -6.56 -1.54
CA LEU A 7 -6.12 -7.31 -2.21
C LEU A 7 -6.62 -8.66 -2.75
N ASP A 8 -7.56 -9.27 -2.02
CA ASP A 8 -8.16 -10.58 -2.26
C ASP A 8 -8.96 -10.61 -3.59
N ASP A 9 -9.48 -9.46 -4.03
CA ASP A 9 -10.19 -9.34 -5.31
C ASP A 9 -9.30 -9.79 -6.48
N LEU A 10 -7.99 -9.58 -6.37
CA LEU A 10 -7.01 -9.94 -7.40
C LEU A 10 -6.74 -11.43 -7.50
N LEU A 11 -7.22 -12.26 -6.57
CA LEU A 11 -7.19 -13.72 -6.74
C LEU A 11 -8.24 -14.19 -7.76
N ARG A 12 -9.31 -13.42 -7.94
CA ARG A 12 -10.41 -13.80 -8.80
C ARG A 12 -10.00 -13.67 -10.27
N GLU A 13 -10.22 -14.73 -11.03
CA GLU A 13 -9.81 -14.80 -12.43
C GLU A 13 -10.59 -13.82 -13.31
N ASP A 14 -11.87 -13.60 -13.03
CA ASP A 14 -12.71 -12.62 -13.73
C ASP A 14 -12.15 -11.20 -13.59
N VAL A 15 -11.79 -10.79 -12.37
CA VAL A 15 -11.16 -9.49 -12.09
C VAL A 15 -9.84 -9.33 -12.84
N ARG A 16 -8.95 -10.33 -12.76
CA ARG A 16 -7.66 -10.27 -13.47
C ARG A 16 -7.83 -10.16 -14.98
N ARG A 17 -8.74 -10.96 -15.55
CA ARG A 17 -9.05 -10.94 -16.98
C ARG A 17 -9.61 -9.59 -17.42
N GLU A 18 -10.49 -8.98 -16.63
CA GLU A 18 -11.03 -7.65 -16.92
C GLU A 18 -9.95 -6.57 -16.86
N LEU A 19 -9.04 -6.62 -15.88
CA LEU A 19 -7.91 -5.69 -15.79
C LEU A 19 -6.94 -5.84 -16.97
N GLU A 20 -6.66 -7.07 -17.41
CA GLU A 20 -5.84 -7.32 -18.60
C GLU A 20 -6.50 -6.81 -19.89
N GLN A 21 -7.82 -7.03 -20.03
CA GLN A 21 -8.58 -6.50 -21.17
C GLN A 21 -8.60 -4.97 -21.16
N LEU A 22 -8.81 -4.37 -19.98
CA LEU A 22 -8.75 -2.92 -19.80
C LEU A 22 -7.38 -2.39 -20.21
N HIS A 23 -6.29 -3.02 -19.77
CA HIS A 23 -4.93 -2.59 -20.14
C HIS A 23 -4.66 -2.61 -21.65
N ARG A 24 -5.25 -3.58 -22.38
CA ARG A 24 -5.16 -3.63 -23.85
C ARG A 24 -5.91 -2.47 -24.52
N ALA A 25 -6.98 -1.98 -23.91
CA ALA A 25 -7.78 -0.87 -24.43
C ALA A 25 -7.28 0.51 -23.97
N LEU A 26 -6.78 0.59 -22.73
CA LEU A 26 -6.31 1.80 -22.07
C LEU A 26 -5.13 1.44 -21.15
N PRO A 27 -3.94 2.06 -21.30
CA PRO A 27 -2.80 1.75 -20.47
C PRO A 27 -3.09 1.90 -18.96
N VAL A 28 -3.06 0.76 -18.26
CA VAL A 28 -3.08 0.71 -16.79
C VAL A 28 -1.64 0.86 -16.29
N TYR A 29 -1.40 1.86 -15.44
CA TYR A 29 -0.08 2.15 -14.86
C TYR A 29 0.09 1.67 -13.42
N ALA A 30 -1.02 1.52 -12.70
CA ALA A 30 -1.03 1.11 -11.30
C ALA A 30 -2.38 0.52 -10.91
N ILE A 31 -2.34 -0.45 -9.99
CA ILE A 31 -3.49 -0.96 -9.27
C ILE A 31 -3.46 -0.37 -7.85
N ASP A 32 -4.58 0.21 -7.46
CA ASP A 32 -4.78 0.82 -6.16
C ASP A 32 -5.64 -0.09 -5.27
N ILE A 33 -5.10 -0.53 -4.13
CA ILE A 33 -5.80 -1.38 -3.16
C ILE A 33 -6.40 -0.47 -2.09
N ASN A 34 -7.69 -0.18 -2.21
CA ASN A 34 -8.33 0.86 -1.41
C ASN A 34 -8.33 0.55 0.09
N ASP A 35 -8.65 -0.68 0.47
CA ASP A 35 -8.71 -1.08 1.87
C ASP A 35 -7.29 -1.29 2.42
N PRO A 36 -7.02 -0.98 3.72
CA PRO A 36 -5.70 -1.14 4.30
C PRO A 36 -5.14 -2.54 4.09
N PHE A 37 -4.04 -2.66 3.35
CA PHE A 37 -3.67 -3.96 2.77
C PHE A 37 -3.37 -5.02 3.84
N LEU A 38 -2.73 -4.65 4.95
CA LEU A 38 -2.45 -5.58 6.07
C LEU A 38 -3.71 -6.05 6.84
N SER A 39 -4.88 -5.51 6.52
CA SER A 39 -6.17 -5.98 7.05
C SER A 39 -6.84 -7.03 6.15
N SER A 40 -6.26 -7.33 4.98
CA SER A 40 -6.72 -8.40 4.08
C SER A 40 -6.69 -9.76 4.77
N ARG A 41 -7.62 -10.64 4.38
CA ARG A 41 -7.70 -12.01 4.91
C ARG A 41 -6.54 -12.89 4.45
N LEU A 42 -5.78 -12.44 3.45
CA LEU A 42 -4.54 -13.08 3.03
C LEU A 42 -3.47 -13.02 4.13
N PHE A 43 -3.59 -12.07 5.07
CA PHE A 43 -2.74 -11.97 6.26
C PHE A 43 -3.35 -12.75 7.45
N GLY A 44 -3.73 -14.01 7.22
CA GLY A 44 -4.26 -14.92 8.23
C GLY A 44 -3.18 -15.53 9.15
N THR A 45 -3.59 -16.21 10.22
CA THR A 45 -2.69 -16.74 11.27
C THR A 45 -1.42 -17.39 10.71
N GLY A 46 -0.25 -16.91 11.17
CA GLY A 46 1.06 -17.48 10.84
C GLY A 46 1.72 -16.91 9.57
N TRP A 47 1.10 -15.95 8.86
CA TRP A 47 1.72 -15.28 7.71
C TRP A 47 3.02 -14.54 8.09
N ASP A 48 3.09 -14.08 9.34
CA ASP A 48 4.18 -13.31 9.94
C ASP A 48 5.16 -14.19 10.72
N ASP A 49 4.91 -15.48 10.91
CA ASP A 49 5.78 -16.38 11.67
C ASP A 49 6.83 -17.04 10.74
N PRO A 50 8.15 -16.82 10.93
CA PRO A 50 9.18 -17.41 10.06
C PRO A 50 9.26 -18.94 10.16
N GLN A 51 8.77 -19.54 11.25
CA GLN A 51 8.77 -20.98 11.49
C GLN A 51 7.52 -21.66 10.91
N MET A 52 6.39 -20.93 10.81
CA MET A 52 5.16 -21.40 10.17
C MET A 52 4.97 -20.91 8.73
N ALA A 53 5.79 -19.97 8.26
CA ALA A 53 5.82 -19.45 6.89
C ALA A 53 6.38 -20.48 5.89
N GLY A 54 5.92 -21.74 5.99
CA GLY A 54 5.92 -22.66 4.88
C GLY A 54 4.99 -22.10 3.80
N TYR A 55 5.54 -21.97 2.59
CA TYR A 55 4.99 -21.59 1.28
C TYR A 55 3.46 -21.41 1.08
N ALA A 56 2.59 -22.12 1.80
CA ALA A 56 1.13 -22.05 1.63
C ALA A 56 0.51 -20.69 2.02
N CYS A 57 0.96 -20.05 3.11
CA CYS A 57 0.38 -18.77 3.55
C CYS A 57 0.76 -17.59 2.64
N TRP A 58 1.92 -17.67 1.98
CA TRP A 58 2.40 -16.64 1.05
C TRP A 58 2.05 -16.91 -0.41
N TYR A 59 1.54 -18.09 -0.76
CA TYR A 59 1.25 -18.46 -2.14
C TYR A 59 0.34 -17.44 -2.84
N ASN A 60 -0.76 -17.05 -2.21
CA ASN A 60 -1.70 -16.09 -2.76
C ASN A 60 -1.07 -14.70 -2.95
N LEU A 61 -0.31 -14.23 -1.96
CA LEU A 61 0.40 -12.95 -2.04
C LEU A 61 1.45 -12.98 -3.17
N GLN A 62 2.21 -14.07 -3.28
CA GLN A 62 3.17 -14.29 -4.36
C GLN A 62 2.50 -14.30 -5.73
N GLN A 63 1.38 -15.00 -5.87
CA GLN A 63 0.62 -15.05 -7.12
C GLN A 63 0.17 -13.65 -7.55
N ILE A 64 -0.42 -12.87 -6.63
CA ILE A 64 -0.92 -11.52 -6.91
C ILE A 64 0.23 -10.58 -7.30
N PHE A 65 1.24 -10.44 -6.45
CA PHE A 65 2.32 -9.48 -6.68
C PHE A 65 3.21 -9.88 -7.87
N SER A 66 3.39 -11.18 -8.15
CA SER A 66 4.12 -11.62 -9.34
C SER A 66 3.35 -11.32 -10.63
N TRP A 67 2.02 -11.52 -10.63
CA TRP A 67 1.18 -11.15 -11.76
C TRP A 67 1.19 -9.64 -12.01
N LEU A 68 1.03 -8.82 -10.96
CA LEU A 68 1.13 -7.36 -11.05
C LEU A 68 2.49 -6.91 -11.61
N ALA A 69 3.58 -7.54 -11.15
CA ALA A 69 4.92 -7.27 -11.66
C ALA A 69 5.08 -7.69 -13.13
N ALA A 70 4.54 -8.83 -13.54
CA ALA A 70 4.57 -9.29 -14.92
C ALA A 70 3.82 -8.33 -15.87
N MET A 71 2.76 -7.68 -15.39
CA MET A 71 2.04 -6.63 -16.12
C MET A 71 2.78 -5.28 -16.14
N GLY A 72 3.87 -5.14 -15.37
CA GLY A 72 4.61 -3.90 -15.24
C GLY A 72 3.85 -2.80 -14.49
N TRP A 73 2.85 -3.16 -13.69
CA TRP A 73 2.02 -2.19 -12.97
C TRP A 73 2.61 -1.85 -11.61
N ASN A 74 2.48 -0.59 -11.20
CA ASN A 74 2.72 -0.20 -9.82
C ASN A 74 1.59 -0.72 -8.93
N VAL A 75 1.88 -0.92 -7.64
CA VAL A 75 0.87 -1.31 -6.65
C VAL A 75 0.80 -0.25 -5.57
N ILE A 76 -0.39 0.31 -5.35
CA ILE A 76 -0.62 1.30 -4.30
C ILE A 76 -1.21 0.58 -3.09
N LEU A 77 -0.46 0.61 -1.97
CA LEU A 77 -0.76 -0.11 -0.75
C LEU A 77 -1.12 0.87 0.37
N HIS A 78 -2.36 0.76 0.85
CA HIS A 78 -2.91 1.69 1.84
C HIS A 78 -2.53 1.31 3.28
N THR A 79 -2.07 2.30 4.04
CA THR A 79 -1.77 2.24 5.48
C THR A 79 -2.44 3.41 6.21
N GLY A 80 -2.33 3.49 7.52
CA GLY A 80 -2.86 4.62 8.30
C GLY A 80 -2.30 4.66 9.72
N VAL A 81 -2.90 5.52 10.55
CA VAL A 81 -2.49 5.70 11.96
C VAL A 81 -2.50 4.38 12.74
N THR A 82 -3.44 3.48 12.45
CA THR A 82 -3.61 2.19 13.13
C THR A 82 -2.77 1.06 12.53
N THR A 83 -2.05 1.31 11.43
CA THR A 83 -1.18 0.29 10.83
C THR A 83 0.00 0.01 11.76
N ARG A 84 0.10 -1.25 12.18
CA ARG A 84 1.18 -1.75 13.03
C ARG A 84 2.51 -1.77 12.27
N SER A 85 3.45 -0.91 12.69
CA SER A 85 4.78 -0.77 12.08
C SER A 85 5.60 -2.06 12.13
N ASP A 86 5.42 -2.88 13.17
CA ASP A 86 6.10 -4.18 13.28
C ASP A 86 5.60 -5.18 12.24
N LEU A 87 4.29 -5.22 11.96
CA LEU A 87 3.72 -6.04 10.89
C LEU A 87 4.13 -5.54 9.51
N LEU A 88 4.17 -4.21 9.30
CA LEU A 88 4.68 -3.63 8.05
C LEU A 88 6.15 -4.02 7.81
N GLN A 89 7.00 -3.89 8.83
CA GLN A 89 8.40 -4.32 8.77
C GLN A 89 8.50 -5.80 8.42
N ARG A 90 7.68 -6.64 9.07
CA ARG A 90 7.67 -8.08 8.85
C ARG A 90 7.26 -8.45 7.43
N PHE A 91 6.20 -7.83 6.92
CA PHE A 91 5.76 -7.98 5.54
C PHE A 91 6.88 -7.66 4.55
N LEU A 92 7.57 -6.54 4.73
CA LEU A 92 8.64 -6.12 3.80
C LEU A 92 9.86 -7.05 3.85
N LEU A 93 10.23 -7.54 5.03
CA LEU A 93 11.32 -8.52 5.18
C LEU A 93 10.98 -9.85 4.47
N LEU A 94 9.74 -10.32 4.60
CA LEU A 94 9.30 -11.54 3.93
C LEU A 94 9.13 -11.33 2.42
N ALA A 95 8.58 -10.20 2.01
CA ALA A 95 8.47 -9.82 0.61
C ALA A 95 9.84 -9.79 -0.08
N ALA A 96 10.88 -9.29 0.59
CA ALA A 96 12.25 -9.29 0.07
C ALA A 96 12.83 -10.69 -0.15
N ASN A 97 12.33 -11.72 0.52
CA ASN A 97 12.72 -13.11 0.28
C ASN A 97 11.97 -13.73 -0.91
N HIS A 98 10.83 -13.14 -1.31
CA HIS A 98 9.94 -13.70 -2.34
C HIS A 98 10.01 -12.98 -3.68
N PHE A 99 10.40 -11.70 -3.68
CA PHE A 99 10.35 -10.87 -4.88
C PHE A 99 11.68 -10.21 -5.19
N PRO A 100 12.02 -10.02 -6.48
CA PRO A 100 13.18 -9.27 -6.87
C PRO A 100 13.04 -7.78 -6.49
N PRO A 101 14.15 -7.03 -6.33
CA PRO A 101 14.10 -5.61 -5.99
C PRO A 101 13.24 -4.76 -6.94
N ALA A 102 13.16 -5.12 -8.23
CA ALA A 102 12.32 -4.43 -9.20
C ALA A 102 10.83 -4.48 -8.86
N THR A 103 10.33 -5.61 -8.35
CA THR A 103 8.94 -5.75 -7.90
C THR A 103 8.68 -4.90 -6.66
N LEU A 104 9.61 -4.90 -5.70
CA LEU A 104 9.45 -4.08 -4.49
C LEU A 104 9.47 -2.58 -4.80
N ASN A 105 10.27 -2.16 -5.78
CA ASN A 105 10.34 -0.77 -6.23
C ASN A 105 9.09 -0.32 -7.02
N SER A 106 8.23 -1.23 -7.47
CA SER A 106 6.95 -0.85 -8.08
C SER A 106 5.85 -0.58 -7.05
N TRP A 107 6.12 -0.80 -5.76
CA TRP A 107 5.16 -0.55 -4.70
C TRP A 107 5.22 0.90 -4.24
N ARG A 108 4.04 1.51 -4.11
CA ARG A 108 3.86 2.83 -3.50
C ARG A 108 2.99 2.68 -2.28
N PHE A 109 3.40 3.30 -1.19
CA PHE A 109 2.65 3.29 0.06
C PHE A 109 1.89 4.59 0.19
N VAL A 110 0.68 4.49 0.70
CA VAL A 110 -0.18 5.64 0.87
C VAL A 110 -0.76 5.60 2.27
N TRP A 111 -0.46 6.64 3.03
CA TRP A 111 -0.87 6.76 4.42
C TRP A 111 -2.13 7.61 4.53
N HIS A 112 -3.21 7.03 5.07
CA HIS A 112 -4.48 7.72 5.25
C HIS A 112 -4.38 8.77 6.35
N TRP A 113 -4.57 10.03 5.95
CA TRP A 113 -4.71 11.14 6.88
C TRP A 113 -5.98 10.97 7.72
N SER A 114 -5.81 10.91 9.04
CA SER A 114 -6.94 10.86 9.97
C SER A 114 -7.07 12.20 10.70
N PRO A 115 -8.11 13.02 10.42
CA PRO A 115 -8.35 14.24 11.17
C PRO A 115 -8.73 13.97 12.63
N GLN A 116 -9.25 12.78 12.96
CA GLN A 116 -9.66 12.39 14.31
C GLN A 116 -8.48 12.03 15.23
N ALA A 117 -7.34 11.62 14.68
CA ALA A 117 -6.16 11.33 15.47
C ALA A 117 -5.57 12.61 16.10
N SER A 118 -4.82 12.50 17.19
CA SER A 118 -4.04 13.64 17.69
C SER A 118 -2.85 13.90 16.76
N GLU A 119 -2.34 15.13 16.74
CA GLU A 119 -1.16 15.46 15.94
C GLU A 119 0.06 14.60 16.33
N ALA A 120 0.29 14.42 17.64
CA ALA A 120 1.35 13.57 18.14
C ALA A 120 1.22 12.12 17.64
N ALA A 121 0.00 11.56 17.62
CA ALA A 121 -0.24 10.21 17.12
C ALA A 121 0.00 10.11 15.60
N ARG A 122 -0.48 11.09 14.82
CA ARG A 122 -0.23 11.15 13.37
C ARG A 122 1.26 11.19 13.07
N GLN A 123 1.99 12.11 13.71
CA GLN A 123 3.43 12.27 13.49
C GLN A 123 4.23 11.04 13.94
N ALA A 124 3.86 10.39 15.05
CA ALA A 124 4.53 9.19 15.52
C ALA A 124 4.34 8.02 14.55
N ALA A 125 3.09 7.75 14.14
CA ALA A 125 2.78 6.68 13.20
C ALA A 125 3.45 6.91 11.83
N TRP A 126 3.38 8.15 11.30
CA TRP A 126 4.04 8.53 10.07
C TRP A 126 5.55 8.29 10.12
N ARG A 127 6.23 8.80 11.16
CA ARG A 127 7.69 8.65 11.31
C ARG A 127 8.11 7.19 11.39
N GLN A 128 7.41 6.38 12.20
CA GLN A 128 7.72 4.95 12.33
C GLN A 128 7.56 4.20 11.01
N GLN A 129 6.45 4.41 10.29
CA GLN A 129 6.22 3.72 9.02
C GLN A 129 7.22 4.19 7.95
N ARG A 130 7.47 5.51 7.85
CA ARG A 130 8.46 6.07 6.92
C ARG A 130 9.87 5.54 7.18
N GLU A 131 10.26 5.40 8.45
CA GLU A 131 11.55 4.80 8.84
C GLU A 131 11.64 3.32 8.41
N VAL A 132 10.58 2.54 8.65
CA VAL A 132 10.50 1.13 8.22
C VAL A 132 10.68 1.02 6.70
N LEU A 133 9.95 1.85 5.92
CA LEU A 133 10.05 1.85 4.46
C LEU A 133 11.46 2.21 3.99
N ARG A 134 12.06 3.28 4.54
CA ARG A 134 13.42 3.74 4.21
C ARG A 134 14.52 2.75 4.54
N ARG A 135 14.34 1.98 5.60
CA ARG A 135 15.33 0.97 5.99
C ARG A 135 15.27 -0.27 5.11
N LEU A 136 14.09 -0.63 4.60
CA LEU A 136 13.87 -1.95 3.98
C LEU A 136 13.71 -1.90 2.46
N LEU A 137 13.32 -0.76 1.90
CA LEU A 137 13.15 -0.59 0.46
C LEU A 137 14.26 0.28 -0.12
N PRO A 138 14.76 -0.02 -1.34
CA PRO A 138 15.79 0.80 -1.98
C PRO A 138 15.31 2.22 -2.34
N GLN A 139 14.09 2.33 -2.84
CA GLN A 139 13.49 3.60 -3.28
C GLN A 139 12.02 3.67 -2.82
N PRO A 140 11.77 3.74 -1.50
CA PRO A 140 10.41 3.79 -0.99
C PRO A 140 9.71 5.05 -1.46
N GLN A 141 8.42 4.94 -1.75
CA GLN A 141 7.55 6.09 -1.95
C GLN A 141 6.39 6.00 -0.98
N LEU A 142 6.24 7.05 -0.18
CA LEU A 142 5.19 7.20 0.82
C LEU A 142 4.46 8.52 0.59
N GLY A 143 3.22 8.41 0.12
CA GLY A 143 2.31 9.55 -0.03
C GLY A 143 1.31 9.65 1.11
N ILE A 144 0.58 10.77 1.12
CA ILE A 144 -0.59 10.95 1.99
C ILE A 144 -1.85 10.76 1.15
N TRP A 145 -2.79 9.93 1.62
CA TRP A 145 -4.16 9.96 1.12
C TRP A 145 -4.99 10.87 1.97
N HIS A 146 -5.70 11.78 1.32
CA HIS A 146 -6.62 12.66 2.00
C HIS A 146 -7.88 12.92 1.17
N ARG A 147 -9.00 12.96 1.88
CA ARG A 147 -10.28 13.32 1.30
C ARG A 147 -10.56 14.78 1.63
N PHE A 148 -10.35 15.64 0.64
CA PHE A 148 -10.66 17.06 0.78
C PHE A 148 -12.17 17.28 0.92
N ALA A 149 -12.54 18.14 1.86
CA ALA A 149 -13.90 18.64 1.93
C ALA A 149 -14.18 19.54 0.71
N PRO A 150 -15.38 19.50 0.11
CA PRO A 150 -15.73 20.37 -1.02
C PRO A 150 -15.70 21.88 -0.69
N SER A 151 -15.81 22.22 0.60
CA SER A 151 -15.86 23.60 1.09
C SER A 151 -14.56 23.99 1.78
N ASP A 152 -13.94 25.06 1.29
CA ASP A 152 -12.75 25.72 1.84
C ASP A 152 -11.50 24.82 2.01
N PRO A 153 -10.92 24.31 0.90
CA PRO A 153 -9.70 23.51 0.96
C PRO A 153 -8.52 24.31 1.55
N GLY A 154 -8.53 25.64 1.48
CA GLY A 154 -7.42 26.47 1.97
C GLY A 154 -7.15 26.36 3.47
N ASN A 155 -8.18 26.01 4.25
CA ASN A 155 -8.09 25.83 5.70
C ASN A 155 -7.97 24.35 6.13
N ASP A 156 -7.69 23.44 5.19
CA ASP A 156 -7.56 22.02 5.53
C ASP A 156 -6.34 21.79 6.46
N PRO A 157 -6.52 21.11 7.61
CA PRO A 157 -5.43 20.85 8.55
C PRO A 157 -4.21 20.14 7.93
N LEU A 158 -4.40 19.40 6.83
CA LEU A 158 -3.30 18.76 6.11
C LEU A 158 -2.31 19.79 5.55
N PHE A 159 -2.78 20.93 5.04
CA PHE A 159 -1.90 21.95 4.43
C PHE A 159 -0.98 22.65 5.45
N HIS A 160 -1.35 22.60 6.73
CA HIS A 160 -0.53 23.10 7.83
C HIS A 160 0.30 22.00 8.50
N SER A 161 0.15 20.74 8.08
CA SER A 161 0.87 19.63 8.67
C SER A 161 2.30 19.54 8.14
N PRO A 162 3.30 19.33 9.02
CA PRO A 162 4.67 19.06 8.56
C PRO A 162 4.77 17.76 7.74
N LEU A 163 3.80 16.85 7.89
CA LEU A 163 3.79 15.58 7.16
C LEU A 163 3.65 15.77 5.65
N LEU A 164 2.93 16.81 5.22
CA LEU A 164 2.74 17.10 3.79
C LEU A 164 4.07 17.42 3.09
N ALA A 165 4.96 18.16 3.76
CA ALA A 165 6.29 18.47 3.23
C ALA A 165 7.23 17.26 3.18
N GLU A 166 6.92 16.21 3.94
CA GLU A 166 7.69 14.96 3.99
C GLU A 166 7.22 13.89 3.03
N ALA A 167 5.99 14.02 2.52
CA ALA A 167 5.34 13.06 1.65
C ALA A 167 5.88 13.17 0.21
N ASP A 168 6.07 12.02 -0.43
CA ASP A 168 6.58 11.97 -1.80
C ASP A 168 5.50 12.37 -2.83
N PHE A 169 4.23 12.21 -2.47
CA PHE A 169 3.08 12.59 -3.28
C PHE A 169 1.82 12.72 -2.42
N LEU A 170 0.79 13.34 -3.01
CA LEU A 170 -0.55 13.45 -2.44
C LEU A 170 -1.51 12.63 -3.29
N ALA A 171 -2.23 11.70 -2.66
CA ALA A 171 -3.32 10.94 -3.26
C ALA A 171 -4.65 11.50 -2.74
N CYS A 172 -5.63 11.64 -3.62
CA CYS A 172 -6.96 12.09 -3.28
C CYS A 172 -8.00 11.34 -4.11
N GLN A 173 -9.26 11.43 -3.67
CA GLN A 173 -10.38 10.94 -4.47
C GLN A 173 -10.45 11.74 -5.77
N ALA A 174 -10.58 11.04 -6.91
CA ALA A 174 -10.78 11.66 -8.22
C ALA A 174 -12.13 12.37 -8.33
#